data_AF-A0A6J3C557-F1
#
_entry.id   AF-A0A6J3C557-F1
#
_cell.length_a   1.000
_cell.length_b   1.000
_cell.length_c   1.000
_cell.angle_alpha   90.00
_cell.angle_beta   90.00
_cell.angle_gamma   90.00
#
_symmetry.space_group_name_H-M   'P 1'
#
loop_
_entity.id
_entity.type
_entity.pdbx_description
1 polymer ?
#
loop_
_entity_poly.entity_id
_entity_poly.type
_entity_poly.pdbx_seq_one_letter_code
_entity_poly.pdbx_strand_id
1 'polypeptide(L)'
;MNERKMCKFYNLNVPDRRSGEGSGLQNHGHNEEDERTTDEAIPPPVPPHEHKLEYSYWMWFSRRPPARELSASTSGYGQALRLVGRVASVEQWWGLYTHLARPADLPPLSDLHLFKLGIKPMWEDPANVNGGKWVVRLRKAQTGRAWEDLCMAMLGEQFMVGPELCGVVLSVRFQVSAFVLFIMFYWCERPK
;
A
#
# COMPACT_ATOMS: atom_id res chain seq x y z
N MET A 1 7.24 -31.09 18.70
CA MET A 1 7.92 -31.13 17.39
C MET A 1 6.87 -31.45 16.35
N ASN A 2 6.17 -30.54 15.68
CA ASN A 2 6.32 -29.11 15.36
C ASN A 2 4.91 -28.48 15.40
N GLU A 3 4.59 -27.44 16.16
CA GLU A 3 4.93 -26.01 15.97
C GLU A 3 4.59 -25.41 14.59
N ARG A 4 3.73 -24.39 14.64
CA ARG A 4 3.60 -23.22 13.73
C ARG A 4 3.05 -23.47 12.33
N LYS A 5 1.73 -23.67 12.22
CA LYS A 5 1.01 -23.56 10.93
C LYS A 5 -0.25 -22.69 10.90
N MET A 6 -0.49 -21.86 11.91
CA MET A 6 -1.60 -20.89 11.86
C MET A 6 -1.18 -19.55 12.50
N CYS A 7 -0.28 -18.81 11.84
CA CYS A 7 -0.38 -17.36 11.93
C CYS A 7 -1.52 -16.97 11.00
N LYS A 8 -2.66 -16.63 11.60
CA LYS A 8 -3.79 -16.05 10.90
C LYS A 8 -3.29 -14.80 10.18
N PHE A 9 -3.22 -14.95 8.87
CA PHE A 9 -3.21 -13.92 7.85
C PHE A 9 -3.88 -12.63 8.35
N TYR A 10 -3.26 -11.47 8.11
CA TYR A 10 -4.09 -10.33 7.76
C TYR A 10 -4.83 -10.76 6.51
N ASN A 11 -6.06 -11.18 6.75
CA ASN A 11 -7.02 -11.58 5.77
C ASN A 11 -7.25 -10.34 4.90
N LEU A 12 -6.56 -10.26 3.76
CA LEU A 12 -7.14 -9.64 2.58
C LEU A 12 -8.37 -10.50 2.22
N ASN A 13 -9.43 -10.43 3.02
CA ASN A 13 -10.74 -11.00 2.73
C ASN A 13 -11.24 -10.27 1.49
N VAL A 14 -10.81 -10.76 0.33
CA VAL A 14 -11.44 -10.54 -0.95
C VAL A 14 -12.48 -11.64 -1.04
N PRO A 15 -13.79 -11.32 -0.99
CA PRO A 15 -14.81 -12.30 -1.26
C PRO A 15 -14.59 -12.85 -2.66
N ASP A 16 -14.38 -14.17 -2.76
CA ASP A 16 -14.31 -14.86 -4.03
C ASP A 16 -15.74 -14.84 -4.61
N ARG A 17 -15.99 -14.00 -5.63
CA ARG A 17 -17.28 -13.98 -6.32
C ARG A 17 -17.41 -15.29 -7.11
N ARG A 18 -17.92 -16.33 -6.46
CA ARG A 18 -18.43 -17.53 -7.16
C ARG A 18 -19.72 -17.17 -7.88
N SER A 19 -19.69 -17.36 -9.18
CA SER A 19 -20.84 -17.41 -10.07
C SER A 19 -21.79 -18.56 -9.71
N GLY A 20 -23.08 -18.27 -9.53
CA GLY A 20 -24.17 -19.24 -9.70
C GLY A 20 -25.03 -19.55 -8.47
N GLU A 21 -26.31 -19.16 -8.58
CA GLU A 21 -27.53 -19.74 -7.98
C GLU A 21 -28.03 -19.31 -6.58
N GLY A 22 -29.27 -18.76 -6.57
CA GLY A 22 -30.36 -19.24 -5.71
C GLY A 22 -30.61 -18.56 -4.36
N SER A 23 -31.49 -17.55 -4.37
CA SER A 23 -32.46 -17.15 -3.32
C SER A 23 -32.16 -17.39 -1.82
N GLY A 24 -32.13 -16.30 -1.04
CA GLY A 24 -32.36 -16.32 0.40
C GLY A 24 -31.93 -15.03 1.08
N LEU A 25 -32.87 -14.25 1.60
CA LEU A 25 -32.60 -13.06 2.41
C LEU A 25 -31.71 -13.39 3.62
N GLN A 26 -30.65 -12.60 3.83
CA GLN A 26 -30.20 -12.20 5.16
C GLN A 26 -29.22 -11.01 5.08
N ASN A 27 -29.42 -10.09 6.02
CA ASN A 27 -28.77 -8.79 6.21
C ASN A 27 -27.25 -8.76 5.96
N HIS A 28 -26.81 -7.87 5.08
CA HIS A 28 -25.44 -7.35 5.10
C HIS A 28 -25.46 -5.91 5.58
N GLY A 29 -25.09 -5.70 6.85
CA GLY A 29 -24.61 -4.41 7.32
C GLY A 29 -23.36 -4.06 6.52
N HIS A 30 -23.49 -3.08 5.63
CA HIS A 30 -22.36 -2.42 5.01
C HIS A 30 -21.61 -1.70 6.14
N ASN A 31 -20.34 -2.04 6.37
CA ASN A 31 -19.52 -1.35 7.37
C ASN A 31 -19.22 0.07 6.86
N GLU A 32 -20.14 1.01 7.12
CA GLU A 32 -19.99 2.45 6.86
C GLU A 32 -18.87 3.10 7.70
N GLU A 33 -18.33 2.38 8.70
CA GLU A 33 -17.27 2.87 9.60
C GLU A 33 -15.87 2.87 8.95
N ASP A 34 -15.60 1.99 7.98
CA ASP A 34 -14.29 1.84 7.32
C ASP A 34 -14.02 2.99 6.32
N GLU A 35 -15.05 3.56 5.70
CA GLU A 35 -14.89 4.69 4.77
C GLU A 35 -14.63 6.01 5.54
N ARG A 36 -15.32 6.25 6.66
CA ARG A 36 -15.19 7.52 7.41
C ARG A 36 -13.83 7.70 8.08
N THR A 37 -13.14 6.63 8.44
CA THR A 37 -11.83 6.71 9.12
C THR A 37 -10.67 7.01 8.18
N THR A 38 -10.83 6.80 6.86
CA THR A 38 -9.72 6.99 5.89
C THR A 38 -9.35 8.44 5.59
N ASP A 39 -10.24 9.42 5.80
CA ASP A 39 -9.99 10.81 5.44
C ASP A 39 -9.24 11.63 6.50
N GLU A 40 -9.37 11.28 7.79
CA GLU A 40 -8.61 11.98 8.82
C GLU A 40 -7.21 11.37 8.97
N ALA A 41 -6.22 12.09 8.41
CA ALA A 41 -4.80 11.82 8.45
C ALA A 41 -4.17 12.03 9.85
N ILE A 42 -4.76 11.41 10.88
CA ILE A 42 -4.31 11.50 12.28
C ILE A 42 -3.16 10.50 12.50
N PRO A 43 -1.99 10.97 12.97
CA PRO A 43 -0.86 10.10 13.27
C PRO A 43 -1.13 9.25 14.52
N PRO A 44 -0.71 7.97 14.53
CA PRO A 44 -0.82 7.16 15.73
C PRO A 44 0.04 7.74 16.86
N PRO A 45 -0.38 7.60 18.13
CA PRO A 45 0.43 8.03 19.26
C PRO A 45 1.73 7.22 19.31
N VAL A 46 2.85 7.87 19.68
CA VAL A 46 4.16 7.23 19.83
C VAL A 46 4.48 7.12 21.33
N PRO A 47 4.49 5.91 21.91
CA PRO A 47 4.93 5.67 23.28
C PRO A 47 6.36 6.17 23.53
N PRO A 48 6.71 6.61 24.75
CA PRO A 48 8.05 7.13 25.07
C PRO A 48 9.21 6.15 24.87
N HIS A 49 8.93 4.84 24.80
CA HIS A 49 9.94 3.79 24.62
C HIS A 49 10.11 3.35 23.16
N GLU A 50 9.34 3.93 22.24
CA GLU A 50 9.43 3.67 20.81
C GLU A 50 10.29 4.72 20.09
N HIS A 51 10.92 4.32 18.99
CA HIS A 51 11.74 5.19 18.17
C HIS A 51 10.85 5.95 17.18
N LYS A 52 10.58 7.22 17.48
CA LYS A 52 9.78 8.10 16.65
C LYS A 52 10.41 8.30 15.26
N LEU A 53 9.60 8.22 14.22
CA LEU A 53 9.95 8.55 12.84
C LEU A 53 9.89 10.07 12.61
N GLU A 54 10.66 10.58 11.65
CA GLU A 54 10.63 12.00 11.26
C GLU A 54 9.22 12.41 10.78
N TYR A 55 8.63 11.59 9.90
CA TYR A 55 7.25 11.72 9.45
C TYR A 55 6.41 10.53 9.90
N SER A 56 5.10 10.73 10.00
CA SER A 56 4.17 9.59 10.05
C SER A 56 3.85 9.13 8.64
N TYR A 57 3.57 7.84 8.49
CA TYR A 57 3.29 7.23 7.20
C TYR A 57 2.02 6.38 7.27
N TRP A 58 1.42 6.14 6.11
CA TRP A 58 0.34 5.20 5.93
C TRP A 58 0.66 4.21 4.80
N MET A 59 0.29 2.96 5.03
CA MET A 59 0.39 1.90 4.04
C MET A 59 -0.99 1.67 3.43
N TRP A 60 -1.05 1.63 2.10
CA TRP A 60 -2.24 1.29 1.34
C TRP A 60 -2.00 0.07 0.48
N PHE A 61 -3.08 -0.64 0.18
CA PHE A 61 -3.11 -1.74 -0.76
C PHE A 61 -4.17 -1.45 -1.82
N SER A 62 -3.84 -1.68 -3.09
CA SER A 62 -4.85 -1.75 -4.15
C SER A 62 -4.65 -2.95 -5.05
N ARG A 63 -5.73 -3.36 -5.72
CA ARG A 63 -5.70 -4.43 -6.71
C ARG A 63 -6.46 -3.98 -7.94
N ARG A 64 -5.80 -4.04 -9.09
CA ARG A 64 -6.44 -3.69 -10.35
C ARG A 64 -7.23 -4.89 -10.89
N PRO A 65 -8.46 -4.66 -11.40
CA PRO A 65 -9.17 -5.70 -12.11
C PRO A 65 -8.39 -6.12 -13.36
N PRO A 66 -8.48 -7.38 -13.79
CA PRO A 66 -7.93 -7.83 -15.07
C PRO A 66 -8.50 -7.00 -16.23
N ALA A 67 -7.73 -6.81 -17.30
CA ALA A 67 -8.14 -5.98 -18.45
C ALA A 67 -9.50 -6.38 -19.06
N ARG A 68 -9.89 -7.66 -18.92
CA ARG A 68 -11.18 -8.20 -19.40
C ARG A 68 -12.40 -7.66 -18.64
N GLU A 69 -12.20 -7.13 -17.44
CA GLU A 69 -13.25 -6.58 -16.57
C GLU A 69 -13.22 -5.05 -16.53
N LEU A 70 -12.18 -4.43 -17.09
CA LEU A 70 -11.96 -2.98 -17.08
C LEU A 70 -13.00 -2.22 -17.91
N SER A 71 -13.61 -2.87 -18.92
CA SER A 71 -14.67 -2.28 -19.74
C SER A 71 -16.06 -2.27 -19.07
N ALA A 72 -16.21 -2.94 -17.93
CA ALA A 72 -17.49 -3.09 -17.22
C ALA A 72 -17.60 -2.26 -15.93
N SER A 73 -16.50 -1.67 -15.46
CA SER A 73 -16.46 -0.91 -14.22
C SER A 73 -16.13 0.57 -14.46
N THR A 74 -17.10 1.46 -14.21
CA THR A 74 -16.89 2.93 -14.10
C THR A 74 -16.19 3.33 -12.79
N SER A 75 -15.75 2.36 -11.99
CA SER A 75 -15.11 2.55 -10.69
C SER A 75 -13.73 3.19 -10.86
N GLY A 76 -13.61 4.46 -10.46
CA GLY A 76 -12.33 5.18 -10.48
C GLY A 76 -11.25 4.51 -9.63
N TYR A 77 -9.97 4.75 -9.97
CA TYR A 77 -8.80 4.18 -9.29
C TYR A 77 -8.83 4.37 -7.75
N GLY A 78 -9.40 5.48 -7.27
CA GLY A 78 -9.57 5.76 -5.84
C GLY A 78 -10.42 4.74 -5.08
N GLN A 79 -11.42 4.10 -5.74
CA GLN A 79 -12.29 3.11 -5.09
C GLN A 79 -11.59 1.76 -4.83
N ALA A 80 -10.38 1.56 -5.36
CA ALA A 80 -9.62 0.32 -5.18
C ALA A 80 -8.55 0.42 -4.08
N LEU A 81 -8.34 1.61 -3.49
CA LEU A 81 -7.36 1.81 -2.41
C LEU A 81 -7.96 1.41 -1.07
N ARG A 82 -7.25 0.55 -0.34
CA ARG A 82 -7.60 0.11 1.01
C ARG A 82 -6.49 0.50 1.96
N LEU A 83 -6.82 1.20 3.03
CA LEU A 83 -5.86 1.53 4.08
C LEU A 83 -5.48 0.24 4.82
N VAL A 84 -4.18 -0.03 4.92
CA VAL A 84 -3.64 -1.18 5.65
C VAL A 84 -3.30 -0.78 7.08
N GLY A 85 -2.75 0.41 7.27
CA GLY A 85 -2.48 0.95 8.60
C GLY A 85 -1.60 2.20 8.56
N ARG A 86 -1.38 2.78 9.74
CA ARG A 86 -0.60 4.00 9.96
C ARG A 86 0.53 3.72 10.95
N VAL A 87 1.65 4.40 10.77
CA VAL A 87 2.84 4.24 11.61
C VAL A 87 3.49 5.60 11.86
N ALA A 88 3.96 5.81 13.09
CA ALA A 88 4.72 7.00 13.49
C ALA A 88 6.02 6.64 14.25
N SER A 89 6.28 5.34 14.45
CA SER A 89 7.51 4.81 15.04
C SER A 89 8.06 3.62 14.26
N VAL A 90 9.32 3.28 14.52
CA VAL A 90 10.00 2.10 13.95
C VAL A 90 9.34 0.80 14.42
N GLU A 91 8.91 0.75 15.68
CA GLU A 91 8.23 -0.41 16.26
C GLU A 91 6.86 -0.62 15.63
N GLN A 92 6.10 0.45 15.42
CA GLN A 92 4.82 0.38 14.71
C GLN A 92 5.01 -0.08 13.27
N TRP A 93 6.06 0.38 12.61
CA TRP A 93 6.43 -0.11 11.28
C TRP A 93 6.67 -1.61 11.27
N TRP A 94 7.54 -2.13 12.13
CA TRP A 94 7.81 -3.57 12.17
C TRP A 94 6.60 -4.38 12.63
N GLY A 95 5.80 -3.84 13.56
CA GLY A 95 4.52 -4.42 13.96
C GLY A 95 3.55 -4.58 12.80
N LEU A 96 3.48 -3.61 11.89
CA LEU A 96 2.68 -3.68 10.67
C LEU A 96 3.32 -4.58 9.60
N TYR A 97 4.59 -4.32 9.26
CA TYR A 97 5.28 -4.92 8.12
C TYR A 97 5.45 -6.44 8.24
N THR A 98 5.77 -6.94 9.44
CA THR A 98 5.97 -8.38 9.69
C THR A 98 4.73 -9.22 9.45
N HIS A 99 3.55 -8.59 9.45
CA HIS A 99 2.27 -9.25 9.21
C HIS A 99 1.76 -9.09 7.77
N LEU A 100 2.48 -8.36 6.91
CA LEU A 100 2.13 -8.22 5.50
C LEU A 100 2.53 -9.47 4.71
N ALA A 101 1.77 -9.76 3.66
CA ALA A 101 2.19 -10.72 2.65
C ALA A 101 3.49 -10.24 1.98
N ARG A 102 4.44 -11.16 1.78
CA ARG A 102 5.69 -10.82 1.11
C ARG A 102 5.42 -10.41 -0.34
N PRO A 103 6.23 -9.53 -0.94
CA PRO A 103 6.06 -9.13 -2.34
C PRO A 103 5.95 -10.29 -3.35
N ALA A 104 6.61 -11.41 -3.08
CA ALA A 104 6.59 -12.60 -3.93
C ALA A 104 5.26 -13.38 -3.90
N ASP A 105 4.48 -13.18 -2.85
CA ASP A 105 3.23 -13.90 -2.54
C ASP A 105 1.99 -13.03 -2.79
N LEU A 106 2.19 -11.75 -3.17
CA LEU A 106 1.12 -10.85 -3.51
C LEU A 106 0.38 -11.28 -4.79
N PRO A 107 -0.95 -11.10 -4.85
CA PRO A 107 -1.72 -11.39 -6.05
C PRO A 107 -1.22 -10.58 -7.27
N PRO A 108 -1.32 -11.12 -8.50
CA PRO A 108 -1.04 -10.34 -9.69
C PRO A 108 -1.89 -9.06 -9.75
N LEU A 109 -1.31 -8.00 -10.33
CA LEU A 109 -1.94 -6.69 -10.50
C LEU A 109 -2.23 -5.97 -9.16
N SER A 110 -1.55 -6.34 -8.08
CA SER A 110 -1.62 -5.64 -6.81
C SER A 110 -0.58 -4.52 -6.69
N ASP A 111 -0.87 -3.58 -5.80
CA ASP A 111 0.01 -2.46 -5.44
C ASP A 111 0.05 -2.30 -3.92
N LEU A 112 1.26 -2.12 -3.37
CA LEU A 112 1.49 -1.62 -2.02
C LEU A 112 2.00 -0.19 -2.10
N HIS A 113 1.48 0.71 -1.27
CA HIS A 113 1.83 2.13 -1.31
C HIS A 113 2.20 2.57 0.10
N LEU A 114 3.43 3.03 0.30
CA LEU A 114 3.87 3.65 1.54
C LEU A 114 4.05 5.14 1.29
N PHE A 115 3.20 5.97 1.88
CA PHE A 115 3.21 7.42 1.69
C PHE A 115 3.30 8.14 3.03
N LYS A 116 3.85 9.37 3.01
CA LYS A 116 3.73 10.27 4.15
C LYS A 116 2.24 10.49 4.45
N LEU A 117 1.91 10.50 5.73
CA LEU A 117 0.54 10.63 6.20
C LEU A 117 -0.08 11.93 5.69
N GLY A 118 -1.30 11.86 5.16
CA GLY A 118 -1.99 13.00 4.55
C GLY A 118 -1.76 13.16 3.04
N ILE A 119 -0.83 12.41 2.44
CA ILE A 119 -0.64 12.39 0.98
C ILE A 119 -1.22 11.11 0.40
N LYS A 120 -2.30 11.21 -0.36
CA LYS A 120 -2.95 10.04 -0.99
C LYS A 120 -2.08 9.56 -2.17
N PRO A 121 -1.99 8.24 -2.42
CA PRO A 121 -1.20 7.67 -3.52
C PRO A 121 -1.91 7.84 -4.88
N MET A 122 -2.25 9.08 -5.22
CA MET A 122 -3.06 9.49 -6.36
C MET A 122 -2.45 10.72 -7.01
N TRP A 123 -2.54 10.84 -8.33
CA TRP A 123 -1.95 11.97 -9.06
C TRP A 123 -2.76 13.27 -8.84
N GLU A 124 -4.03 13.15 -8.45
CA GLU A 124 -4.92 14.25 -8.12
C GLU A 124 -4.60 14.90 -6.77
N ASP A 125 -3.79 14.25 -5.92
CA ASP A 125 -3.39 14.81 -4.64
C ASP A 125 -2.54 16.08 -4.85
N PRO A 126 -2.82 17.20 -4.15
CA PRO A 126 -2.07 18.45 -4.32
C PRO A 126 -0.56 18.32 -4.14
N ALA A 127 -0.09 17.38 -3.31
CA ALA A 127 1.34 17.15 -3.11
C ALA A 127 2.01 16.44 -4.30
N ASN A 128 1.21 15.76 -5.14
CA ASN A 128 1.68 14.93 -6.23
C ASN A 128 1.50 15.58 -7.63
N VAL A 129 0.61 16.57 -7.77
CA VAL A 129 0.19 17.12 -9.07
C VAL A 129 1.33 17.75 -9.89
N ASN A 130 2.26 18.44 -9.21
CA ASN A 130 3.42 19.07 -9.84
C ASN A 130 4.67 18.19 -9.78
N GLY A 131 4.47 16.88 -9.63
CA GLY A 131 5.54 15.93 -9.39
C GLY A 131 5.89 15.00 -10.53
N GLY A 132 6.81 14.11 -10.23
CA GLY A 132 7.27 13.05 -11.12
C GLY A 132 7.24 11.68 -10.44
N LYS A 133 7.79 10.67 -11.13
CA LYS A 133 8.07 9.36 -10.54
C LYS A 133 9.27 8.67 -11.20
N TRP A 134 10.11 8.05 -10.38
CA TRP A 134 11.27 7.28 -10.84
C TRP A 134 11.02 5.77 -10.79
N VAL A 135 10.89 5.15 -11.95
CA VAL A 135 10.49 3.73 -12.08
C VAL A 135 11.70 2.81 -12.26
N VAL A 136 11.82 1.79 -11.38
CA VAL A 136 12.87 0.76 -11.46
C VAL A 136 12.28 -0.64 -11.54
N ARG A 137 12.54 -1.36 -12.64
CA ARG A 137 12.03 -2.72 -12.86
C ARG A 137 12.98 -3.78 -12.27
N LEU A 138 12.46 -4.73 -11.50
CA LEU A 138 13.25 -5.75 -10.80
C LEU A 138 12.72 -7.18 -11.04
N ARG A 139 13.60 -8.17 -11.12
CA ARG A 139 13.21 -9.59 -11.18
C ARG A 139 12.54 -10.03 -9.86
N LYS A 140 11.63 -11.02 -9.92
CA LYS A 140 10.86 -11.53 -8.76
C LYS A 140 11.71 -11.78 -7.52
N ALA A 141 12.85 -12.45 -7.73
CA ALA A 141 13.74 -12.88 -6.66
C ALA A 141 14.35 -11.70 -5.87
N GLN A 142 14.50 -10.54 -6.50
CA GLN A 142 15.09 -9.35 -5.89
C GLN A 142 14.03 -8.42 -5.26
N THR A 143 12.75 -8.57 -5.66
CA THR A 143 11.68 -7.65 -5.27
C THR A 143 11.44 -7.59 -3.77
N GLY A 144 11.48 -8.73 -3.08
CA GLY A 144 11.24 -8.78 -1.63
C GLY A 144 12.20 -7.89 -0.84
N ARG A 145 13.49 -8.12 -1.05
CA ARG A 145 14.55 -7.37 -0.37
C ARG A 145 14.61 -5.91 -0.81
N ALA A 146 14.50 -5.65 -2.11
CA ALA A 146 14.53 -4.27 -2.61
C ALA A 146 13.36 -3.43 -2.08
N TRP A 147 12.17 -4.03 -1.89
CA TRP A 147 11.04 -3.35 -1.26
C TRP A 147 11.31 -3.02 0.22
N GLU A 148 11.84 -3.97 0.97
CA GLU A 148 12.21 -3.76 2.38
C GLU A 148 13.27 -2.67 2.53
N ASP A 149 14.36 -2.76 1.77
CA ASP A 149 15.46 -1.79 1.77
C ASP A 149 14.95 -0.38 1.42
N LEU A 150 14.03 -0.28 0.45
CA LEU A 150 13.42 0.97 0.02
C LEU A 150 12.52 1.58 1.10
N CYS A 151 11.66 0.78 1.75
CA CYS A 151 10.85 1.25 2.86
C CYS A 151 11.73 1.75 4.00
N MET A 152 12.76 1.00 4.38
CA MET A 152 13.69 1.39 5.44
C MET A 152 14.46 2.66 5.08
N ALA A 153 14.90 2.81 3.84
CA ALA A 153 15.54 4.04 3.36
C ALA A 153 14.61 5.26 3.41
N MET A 154 13.32 5.07 3.09
CA MET A 154 12.32 6.13 3.18
C MET A 154 12.04 6.52 4.64
N LEU A 155 11.73 5.55 5.51
CA LEU A 155 11.40 5.78 6.92
C LEU A 155 12.59 6.35 7.70
N GLY A 156 13.81 5.96 7.33
CA GLY A 156 15.06 6.48 7.91
C GLY A 156 15.56 7.77 7.26
N GLU A 157 14.80 8.39 6.37
CA GLU A 157 15.15 9.66 5.68
C GLU A 157 16.53 9.63 4.99
N GLN A 158 16.92 8.49 4.43
CA GLN A 158 18.25 8.27 3.83
C GLN A 158 18.42 8.88 2.44
N PHE A 159 17.34 9.38 1.82
CA PHE A 159 17.40 10.02 0.51
C PHE A 159 17.97 11.45 0.56
N MET A 160 18.01 12.09 1.73
CA MET A 160 18.53 13.45 1.92
C MET A 160 17.92 14.52 0.99
N VAL A 161 16.68 14.31 0.53
CA VAL A 161 15.89 15.23 -0.31
C VAL A 161 14.86 16.03 0.51
N GLY A 162 14.90 15.92 1.83
CA GLY A 162 13.99 16.62 2.73
C GLY A 162 12.50 16.30 2.49
N PRO A 163 11.61 17.31 2.47
CA PRO A 163 10.17 17.08 2.40
C PRO A 163 9.68 16.65 1.01
N GLU A 164 10.54 16.68 -0.02
CA GLU A 164 10.14 16.53 -1.42
C GLU A 164 9.68 15.10 -1.76
N LEU A 165 10.13 14.10 -1.00
CA LEU A 165 9.68 12.72 -1.16
C LEU A 165 8.30 12.51 -0.54
N CYS A 166 7.28 12.19 -1.36
CA CYS A 166 5.94 11.95 -0.84
C CYS A 166 5.67 10.47 -0.50
N GLY A 167 6.19 9.52 -1.28
CA GLY A 167 5.84 8.11 -1.17
C GLY A 167 6.72 7.17 -1.98
N VAL A 168 6.55 5.87 -1.74
CA VAL A 168 7.07 4.77 -2.55
C VAL A 168 5.96 3.76 -2.82
N VAL A 169 6.04 3.09 -3.97
CA VAL A 169 5.04 2.12 -4.41
C VAL A 169 5.74 0.82 -4.79
N LEU A 170 5.10 -0.31 -4.49
CA LEU A 170 5.43 -1.61 -5.03
C LEU A 170 4.29 -2.13 -5.88
N SER A 171 4.54 -2.21 -7.18
CA SER A 171 3.63 -2.80 -8.15
C SER A 171 4.01 -4.23 -8.51
N VAL A 172 3.07 -5.16 -8.38
CA VAL A 172 3.22 -6.52 -8.88
C VAL A 172 2.51 -6.63 -10.22
N ARG A 173 3.28 -6.85 -11.28
CA ARG A 173 2.78 -7.00 -12.66
C ARG A 173 3.30 -8.29 -13.27
N PHE A 174 2.49 -8.87 -14.13
CA PHE A 174 2.88 -10.01 -14.96
C PHE A 174 3.30 -9.49 -16.32
N GLN A 175 4.59 -9.58 -16.65
CA GLN A 175 5.04 -9.62 -18.03
C GLN A 175 5.82 -10.91 -18.23
N VAL A 176 5.85 -11.39 -19.48
CA VAL A 176 6.29 -12.72 -19.92
C VAL A 176 7.65 -13.16 -19.33
N SER A 177 8.47 -12.24 -18.79
CA SER A 177 9.78 -12.56 -18.21
C SER A 177 10.17 -11.80 -16.92
N ALA A 178 9.31 -10.96 -16.31
CA ALA A 178 9.72 -10.19 -15.13
C ALA A 178 8.54 -9.68 -14.28
N PHE A 179 8.81 -9.54 -12.97
CA PHE A 179 8.05 -8.66 -12.10
C PHE A 179 8.48 -7.23 -12.47
N VAL A 180 7.54 -6.29 -12.46
CA VAL A 180 7.86 -4.89 -12.74
C VAL A 180 7.49 -4.12 -11.50
N LEU A 181 8.46 -3.97 -10.61
CA LEU A 181 8.37 -2.99 -9.54
C LEU A 181 8.31 -1.60 -10.17
N PHE A 182 7.36 -0.78 -9.74
CA PHE A 182 7.34 0.64 -10.03
C PHE A 182 7.56 1.32 -8.71
N ILE A 183 8.82 1.61 -8.37
CA ILE A 183 9.05 2.62 -7.34
C ILE A 183 8.47 3.92 -7.92
N MET A 184 7.66 4.63 -7.15
CA MET A 184 7.14 5.93 -7.58
C MET A 184 7.54 6.93 -6.51
N PHE A 185 8.64 7.62 -6.75
CA PHE A 185 9.06 8.77 -5.97
C PHE A 185 8.25 9.97 -6.42
N TYR A 186 7.21 10.32 -5.68
CA TYR A 186 6.55 11.61 -5.90
C TYR A 186 7.45 12.72 -5.37
N TRP A 187 7.66 13.72 -6.21
CA TRP A 187 8.51 14.88 -5.99
C TRP A 187 7.62 16.12 -6.01
N CYS A 188 7.72 17.03 -5.05
CA CYS A 188 7.02 18.31 -5.15
C CYS A 188 7.97 19.37 -5.72
N GLU A 189 7.78 19.81 -6.96
CA GLU A 189 8.51 20.98 -7.47
C GLU A 189 7.90 22.24 -6.85
N ARG A 190 8.66 22.96 -6.01
CA ARG A 190 8.19 24.25 -5.49
C ARG A 190 8.17 25.27 -6.63
N PRO A 191 7.11 26.10 -6.74
CA PRO A 191 7.18 27.26 -7.63
C PRO A 191 8.33 28.16 -7.19
N LYS A 192 9.15 28.58 -8.16
CA LYS A 192 10.26 29.53 -7.98
C LYS A 192 9.77 30.89 -7.52
#